data_AF-A0A5B9W2F2-F1
#
_entry.id   AF-A0A5B9W2F2-F1
#
_cell.length_a   1.000
_cell.length_b   1.000
_cell.length_c   1.000
_cell.angle_alpha   90.00
_cell.angle_beta   90.00
_cell.angle_gamma   90.00
#
_symmetry.space_group_name_H-M   'P 1'
#
loop_
_entity.id
_entity.type
_entity.pdbx_description
1 polymer ?
#
loop_
_entity_poly.entity_id
_entity_poly.type
_entity_poly.pdbx_seq_one_letter_code
_entity_poly.pdbx_strand_id
1 'polypeptide(L)'
;MLRTIRFAPSCFLALLMTQPGLAADSPTVTMLKGKGLAKSGLYFVIEDEKPAIAKWKAARPALSDYEAAVAKKDRADRAATDAALLAGRRAELEEILSQLDEQINAQGAMQGGNQAMGMAGGMGMGMGMGNGPGMAPGGPGRGGFNQAMGMSPLAAQRNMLRAQLARVTSMQRTSGTSDAASAKKATETQAEKAQQEARKALADVRSAVDAAQKRYADLGADQSVRAAFRAMEKEKMAGMKLGPSTEFKSMVKSLEKAERVILGRAATTSSRKRARTRG
;
A
#
# COMPACT_ATOMS: atom_id res chain seq x y z
N MET A 1 -5.14 -4.84 29.29
CA MET A 1 -4.73 -6.17 29.79
C MET A 1 -3.76 -6.78 28.80
N LEU A 2 -2.45 -6.68 29.05
CA LEU A 2 -1.40 -7.23 28.19
C LEU A 2 -1.31 -8.75 28.41
N ARG A 3 -1.58 -9.54 27.37
CA ARG A 3 -1.33 -10.99 27.36
C ARG A 3 0.10 -11.25 26.90
N THR A 4 0.96 -11.55 27.85
CA THR A 4 2.34 -12.02 27.67
C THR A 4 2.30 -13.45 27.13
N ILE A 5 2.55 -13.63 25.83
CA ILE A 5 2.67 -14.95 25.21
C ILE A 5 4.11 -15.45 25.45
N ARG A 6 4.27 -16.36 26.41
CA ARG A 6 5.53 -17.06 26.68
C ARG A 6 5.76 -18.11 25.59
N PHE A 7 6.76 -17.87 24.75
CA PHE A 7 7.27 -18.85 23.78
C PHE A 7 8.02 -19.96 24.54
N ALA A 8 7.52 -21.19 24.45
CA ALA A 8 8.20 -22.36 24.98
C ALA A 8 9.39 -22.73 24.06
N PRO A 9 10.60 -22.95 24.61
CA PRO A 9 11.73 -23.45 23.84
C PRO A 9 11.47 -24.90 23.45
N SER A 10 11.23 -25.14 22.15
CA SER A 10 11.07 -26.50 21.62
C SER A 10 12.40 -27.23 21.68
N CYS A 11 12.42 -28.35 22.42
CA CYS A 11 13.51 -29.31 22.45
C CYS A 11 13.90 -29.73 21.03
N PHE A 12 15.10 -29.34 20.61
CA PHE A 12 15.75 -29.85 19.41
C PHE A 12 16.04 -31.34 19.62
N LEU A 13 15.23 -32.20 19.01
CA LEU A 13 15.57 -33.60 18.78
C LEU A 13 16.85 -33.62 17.92
N ALA A 14 17.97 -34.02 18.53
CA ALA A 14 19.21 -34.26 17.80
C ALA A 14 19.02 -35.50 16.92
N LEU A 15 18.63 -35.27 15.66
CA LEU A 15 18.63 -36.29 14.62
C LEU A 15 20.09 -36.63 14.32
N LEU A 16 20.59 -37.71 14.93
CA LEU A 16 21.86 -38.35 14.57
C LEU A 16 21.77 -38.77 13.10
N MET A 17 22.32 -37.91 12.22
CA MET A 17 22.56 -38.28 10.83
C MET A 17 23.66 -39.32 10.81
N THR A 18 23.29 -40.59 10.84
CA THR A 18 24.11 -41.69 10.33
C THR A 18 24.58 -41.32 8.94
N GLN A 19 25.85 -40.90 8.81
CA GLN A 19 26.48 -40.72 7.51
C GLN A 19 26.54 -42.10 6.86
N PRO A 20 25.83 -42.34 5.75
CA PRO A 20 26.00 -43.58 5.01
C PRO A 20 27.47 -43.67 4.60
N GLY A 21 28.09 -44.81 4.90
CA GLY A 21 29.50 -45.06 4.60
C GLY A 21 29.83 -44.65 3.17
N LEU A 22 30.95 -43.92 3.03
CA LEU A 22 31.50 -43.44 1.77
C LEU A 22 31.84 -44.64 0.87
N ALA A 23 30.85 -45.17 0.17
CA ALA A 23 31.10 -45.97 -1.02
C ALA A 23 31.90 -45.07 -1.96
N ALA A 24 33.11 -45.50 -2.32
CA ALA A 24 33.98 -44.75 -3.21
C ALA A 24 33.20 -44.31 -4.46
N ASP A 25 33.20 -43.01 -4.74
CA ASP A 25 32.51 -42.47 -5.91
C ASP A 25 33.03 -43.16 -7.19
N SER A 26 32.12 -43.49 -8.11
CA SER A 26 32.51 -43.98 -9.45
C SER A 26 33.47 -42.96 -10.09
N PRO A 27 34.49 -43.40 -10.86
CA PRO A 27 35.44 -42.50 -11.52
C PRO A 27 34.74 -41.42 -12.37
N THR A 28 33.58 -41.73 -12.95
CA THR A 28 32.76 -40.77 -13.69
C THR A 28 32.20 -39.66 -12.78
N VAL A 29 31.75 -40.01 -11.58
CA VAL A 29 31.23 -39.07 -10.58
C VAL A 29 32.36 -38.18 -10.05
N THR A 30 33.54 -38.73 -9.79
CA THR A 30 34.73 -37.97 -9.38
C THR A 30 35.14 -36.96 -10.46
N MET A 31 35.10 -37.36 -11.73
CA MET A 31 35.36 -36.46 -12.85
C MET A 31 34.33 -35.31 -12.93
N LEU A 32 33.04 -35.62 -12.76
CA LEU A 32 31.98 -34.59 -12.74
C LEU A 32 32.14 -33.63 -11.56
N LYS A 33 32.48 -34.13 -10.37
CA LYS A 33 32.84 -33.30 -9.21
C LYS A 33 34.03 -32.40 -9.51
N GLY A 34 35.07 -32.91 -10.17
CA GLY A 34 36.22 -32.12 -10.64
C GLY A 34 35.86 -31.01 -11.64
N LYS A 35 34.73 -31.13 -12.34
CA LYS A 35 34.18 -30.08 -13.21
C LYS A 35 33.32 -29.04 -12.47
N GLY A 36 33.18 -29.16 -11.15
CA GLY A 36 32.35 -28.28 -10.31
C GLY A 36 30.88 -28.67 -10.28
N LEU A 37 30.55 -29.94 -10.53
CA LEU A 37 29.19 -30.46 -10.43
C LEU A 37 28.97 -31.19 -9.10
N ALA A 38 27.89 -30.85 -8.41
CA ALA A 38 27.43 -31.54 -7.22
C ALA A 38 26.18 -32.38 -7.52
N LYS A 39 26.05 -33.54 -6.89
CA LYS A 39 24.85 -34.38 -7.01
C LYS A 39 23.71 -33.80 -6.16
N SER A 40 22.55 -33.57 -6.76
CA SER A 40 21.33 -33.11 -6.10
C SER A 40 20.13 -33.92 -6.61
N GLY A 41 19.77 -34.98 -5.87
CA GLY A 41 18.73 -35.93 -6.29
C GLY A 41 19.09 -36.62 -7.62
N LEU A 42 18.23 -36.44 -8.63
CA LEU A 42 18.39 -36.96 -9.99
C LEU A 42 19.20 -36.03 -10.92
N TYR A 43 19.72 -34.92 -10.40
CA TYR A 43 20.44 -33.94 -11.19
C TYR A 43 21.87 -33.76 -10.70
N PHE A 44 22.76 -33.46 -11.63
CA PHE A 44 24.03 -32.81 -11.31
C PHE A 44 23.84 -31.32 -11.52
N VAL A 45 24.13 -30.56 -10.47
CA VAL A 45 23.96 -29.10 -10.41
C VAL A 45 25.32 -28.43 -10.30
N ILE A 46 25.47 -27.25 -10.90
CA ILE A 46 26.70 -26.47 -10.75
C ILE A 46 26.78 -25.88 -9.35
N GLU A 47 27.99 -25.83 -8.77
CA GLU A 47 28.18 -25.18 -7.47
C GLU A 47 27.89 -23.67 -7.52
N ASP A 48 28.00 -23.06 -8.70
CA ASP A 48 27.72 -21.64 -8.95
C ASP A 48 26.23 -21.26 -8.75
N GLU A 49 25.32 -22.22 -8.57
CA GLU A 49 23.94 -21.91 -8.14
C GLU A 49 23.90 -21.37 -6.70
N LYS A 50 24.80 -21.84 -5.82
CA LYS A 50 24.86 -21.45 -4.40
C LYS A 50 24.98 -19.93 -4.22
N PRO A 51 25.93 -19.22 -4.86
CA PRO A 51 26.02 -17.77 -4.72
C PRO A 51 24.82 -17.03 -5.31
N ALA A 52 24.19 -17.52 -6.38
CA ALA A 52 22.97 -16.92 -6.92
C ALA A 52 21.79 -17.04 -5.94
N ILE A 53 21.61 -18.21 -5.35
CA ILE A 53 20.59 -18.47 -4.31
C ILE A 53 20.85 -17.62 -3.06
N ALA A 54 22.11 -17.51 -2.63
CA ALA A 54 22.49 -16.68 -1.49
C ALA A 54 22.19 -15.19 -1.74
N LYS A 55 22.54 -14.67 -2.92
CA LYS A 55 22.21 -13.30 -3.33
C LYS A 55 20.69 -13.08 -3.37
N TRP A 56 19.92 -14.03 -3.88
CA TRP A 56 18.46 -13.92 -3.86
C TRP A 56 17.91 -13.85 -2.44
N LYS A 57 18.39 -14.69 -1.53
CA LYS A 57 18.01 -14.66 -0.11
C LYS A 57 18.35 -13.30 0.52
N ALA A 58 19.52 -12.73 0.19
CA ALA A 58 19.94 -11.41 0.64
C ALA A 58 19.13 -10.26 0.00
N ALA A 59 18.57 -10.44 -1.20
CA ALA A 59 17.74 -9.45 -1.87
C ALA A 59 16.31 -9.38 -1.32
N ARG A 60 15.80 -10.44 -0.68
CA ARG A 60 14.40 -10.50 -0.18
C ARG A 60 14.01 -9.37 0.77
N PRO A 61 14.85 -8.95 1.75
CA PRO A 61 14.52 -7.81 2.61
C PRO A 61 14.29 -6.52 1.80
N ALA A 62 15.17 -6.21 0.84
CA ALA A 62 15.02 -5.01 0.00
C ALA A 62 13.72 -5.02 -0.82
N LEU A 63 13.31 -6.20 -1.31
CA LEU A 63 12.02 -6.37 -2.00
C LEU A 63 10.84 -6.14 -1.06
N SER A 64 10.89 -6.71 0.15
CA SER A 64 9.87 -6.52 1.18
C SER A 64 9.77 -5.05 1.63
N ASP A 65 10.91 -4.38 1.78
CA ASP A 65 10.96 -2.96 2.16
C ASP A 65 10.37 -2.07 1.07
N TYR A 66 10.64 -2.39 -0.20
CA TYR A 66 9.99 -1.72 -1.33
C TYR A 66 8.47 -1.91 -1.33
N GLU A 67 7.97 -3.14 -1.17
CA GLU A 67 6.54 -3.41 -1.10
C GLU A 67 5.87 -2.64 0.06
N ALA A 68 6.51 -2.61 1.24
CA ALA A 68 6.02 -1.86 2.38
C ALA A 68 6.04 -0.34 2.13
N ALA A 69 7.07 0.18 1.46
CA ALA A 69 7.17 1.60 1.13
C ALA A 69 6.12 2.03 0.09
N VAL A 70 5.86 1.20 -0.94
CA VAL A 70 4.78 1.44 -1.91
C VAL A 70 3.42 1.42 -1.22
N ALA A 71 3.14 0.44 -0.37
CA ALA A 71 1.88 0.38 0.36
C ALA A 71 1.67 1.60 1.28
N LYS A 72 2.74 2.14 1.87
CA LYS A 72 2.67 3.40 2.65
C LYS A 72 2.39 4.60 1.76
N LYS A 73 3.07 4.71 0.61
CA LYS A 73 2.81 5.76 -0.38
C LYS A 73 1.36 5.74 -0.86
N ASP A 74 0.85 4.57 -1.25
CA ASP A 74 -0.54 4.40 -1.69
C ASP A 74 -1.56 4.82 -0.64
N ARG A 75 -1.30 4.50 0.65
CA ARG A 75 -2.15 4.96 1.75
C ARG A 75 -2.09 6.47 1.93
N ALA A 76 -0.91 7.08 1.81
CA ALA A 76 -0.74 8.53 1.89
C ALA A 76 -1.45 9.24 0.72
N ASP A 77 -1.37 8.69 -0.49
CA ASP A 77 -2.03 9.23 -1.68
C ASP A 77 -3.56 9.14 -1.59
N ARG A 78 -4.10 8.02 -1.09
CA ARG A 78 -5.54 7.90 -0.81
C ARG A 78 -5.99 8.90 0.27
N ALA A 79 -5.26 8.98 1.37
CA ALA A 79 -5.56 9.94 2.43
C ALA A 79 -5.53 11.39 1.93
N ALA A 80 -4.57 11.75 1.07
CA ALA A 80 -4.51 13.07 0.45
C ALA A 80 -5.71 13.33 -0.48
N THR A 81 -6.16 12.32 -1.23
CA THR A 81 -7.33 12.41 -2.11
C THR A 81 -8.61 12.59 -1.30
N ASP A 82 -8.80 11.79 -0.25
CA ASP A 82 -9.95 11.88 0.64
C ASP A 82 -10.00 13.24 1.35
N ALA A 83 -8.85 13.75 1.78
CA ALA A 83 -8.71 15.07 2.38
C ALA A 83 -9.14 16.18 1.40
N ALA A 84 -8.73 16.10 0.14
CA ALA A 84 -9.12 17.06 -0.89
C ALA A 84 -10.63 17.01 -1.16
N LEU A 85 -11.23 15.81 -1.21
CA LEU A 85 -12.67 15.63 -1.39
C LEU A 85 -13.47 16.23 -0.22
N LEU A 86 -13.03 15.98 1.02
CA LEU A 86 -13.67 16.56 2.22
C LEU A 86 -13.56 18.09 2.23
N ALA A 87 -12.41 18.65 1.82
CA ALA A 87 -12.24 20.10 1.70
C ALA A 87 -13.17 20.70 0.64
N GLY A 88 -13.31 20.04 -0.53
CA GLY A 88 -14.25 20.47 -1.56
C GLY A 88 -15.71 20.44 -1.08
N ARG A 89 -16.13 19.34 -0.42
CA ARG A 89 -17.49 19.23 0.13
C ARG A 89 -17.77 20.26 1.22
N ARG A 90 -16.77 20.61 2.01
CA ARG A 90 -16.87 21.66 3.03
C ARG A 90 -17.13 23.02 2.39
N ALA A 91 -16.34 23.39 1.38
CA ALA A 91 -16.50 24.66 0.66
C ALA A 91 -17.89 24.77 0.01
N GLU A 92 -18.38 23.69 -0.62
CA GLU A 92 -19.73 23.63 -1.20
C GLU A 92 -20.81 23.85 -0.13
N LEU A 93 -20.70 23.21 1.04
CA LEU A 93 -21.67 23.38 2.13
C LEU A 93 -21.63 24.81 2.71
N GLU A 94 -20.45 25.42 2.82
CA GLU A 94 -20.28 26.80 3.27
C GLU A 94 -20.92 27.79 2.28
N GLU A 95 -20.76 27.57 0.98
CA GLU A 95 -21.40 28.38 -0.07
C GLU A 95 -22.94 28.27 -0.02
N ILE A 96 -23.49 27.06 0.04
CA ILE A 96 -24.94 26.84 0.13
C ILE A 96 -25.51 27.49 1.40
N LEU A 97 -24.79 27.40 2.52
CA LEU A 97 -25.20 28.06 3.77
C LEU A 97 -25.22 29.59 3.63
N SER A 98 -24.23 30.18 2.96
CA SER A 98 -24.19 31.62 2.68
C SER A 98 -25.40 32.05 1.85
N GLN A 99 -25.70 31.32 0.77
CA GLN A 99 -26.86 31.59 -0.10
C GLN A 99 -28.19 31.48 0.67
N LEU A 100 -28.31 30.48 1.56
CA LEU A 100 -29.50 30.32 2.40
C LEU A 100 -29.66 31.46 3.42
N ASP A 101 -28.57 31.89 4.05
CA ASP A 101 -28.62 33.01 4.99
C ASP A 101 -29.01 34.33 4.27
N GLU A 102 -28.54 34.56 3.04
CA GLU A 102 -29.01 35.66 2.19
C GLU A 102 -30.51 35.59 1.88
N GLN A 103 -31.02 34.42 1.49
CA GLN A 103 -32.46 34.22 1.21
C GLN A 103 -33.32 34.45 2.44
N ILE A 104 -32.91 33.95 3.61
CA ILE A 104 -33.62 34.15 4.88
C ILE A 104 -33.66 35.64 5.23
N ASN A 105 -32.54 36.35 5.09
CA ASN A 105 -32.47 37.78 5.35
C ASN A 105 -33.36 38.58 4.40
N ALA A 106 -33.40 38.24 3.11
CA ALA A 106 -34.27 38.87 2.12
C ALA A 106 -35.76 38.67 2.45
N GLN A 107 -36.18 37.47 2.85
CA GLN A 107 -37.56 37.20 3.28
C GLN A 107 -37.93 37.95 4.56
N GLY A 108 -37.01 38.01 5.52
CA GLY A 108 -37.20 38.75 6.77
C GLY A 108 -37.40 40.25 6.54
N ALA A 109 -36.60 40.85 5.65
CA ALA A 109 -36.72 42.26 5.28
C ALA A 109 -38.10 42.58 4.66
N MET A 110 -38.63 41.70 3.80
CA MET A 110 -39.96 41.87 3.20
C MET A 110 -41.09 41.80 4.23
N GLN A 111 -40.98 40.95 5.26
CA GLN A 111 -42.01 40.85 6.31
C GLN A 111 -41.93 42.02 7.32
N GLY A 112 -40.72 42.45 7.69
CA GLY A 112 -40.53 43.59 8.60
C GLY A 112 -40.98 44.93 8.02
N GLY A 113 -40.79 45.15 6.71
CA GLY A 113 -41.21 46.37 6.03
C GLY A 113 -42.72 46.62 6.03
N ASN A 114 -43.53 45.55 6.06
CA ASN A 114 -44.99 45.67 6.04
C ASN A 114 -45.61 45.91 7.43
N GLN A 115 -44.88 45.64 8.52
CA GLN A 115 -45.34 45.93 9.90
C GLN A 115 -45.01 47.36 10.33
N ALA A 116 -43.93 47.95 9.81
CA ALA A 116 -43.53 49.32 10.14
C ALA A 116 -44.49 50.40 9.60
N MET A 117 -45.20 50.16 8.49
CA MET A 117 -46.23 51.08 7.99
C MET A 117 -47.59 50.94 8.70
N GLY A 118 -47.82 49.87 9.48
CA GLY A 118 -49.09 49.64 10.18
C GLY A 118 -49.20 50.32 11.55
N MET A 119 -48.11 50.86 12.11
CA MET A 119 -48.11 51.51 13.43
C MET A 119 -47.81 53.02 13.42
N ALA A 120 -47.69 53.64 12.23
CA ALA A 120 -47.55 55.09 12.10
C ALA A 120 -48.87 55.88 12.30
N GLY A 121 -49.96 55.23 12.75
CA GLY A 121 -51.26 55.85 13.04
C GLY A 121 -51.62 55.98 14.53
N GLY A 122 -50.78 55.49 15.45
CA GLY A 122 -51.07 55.48 16.89
C GLY A 122 -50.42 56.62 17.65
N MET A 123 -51.04 57.81 17.63
CA MET A 123 -50.74 58.87 18.60
C MET A 123 -51.02 58.37 20.02
N GLY A 124 -49.96 58.06 20.76
CA GLY A 124 -50.03 57.74 22.20
C GLY A 124 -49.06 58.62 22.97
N MET A 125 -49.54 59.79 23.38
CA MET A 125 -48.88 60.59 24.41
C MET A 125 -48.75 59.76 25.69
N GLY A 126 -47.51 59.49 26.10
CA GLY A 126 -47.19 58.84 27.36
C GLY A 126 -46.00 59.52 28.01
N MET A 127 -46.23 60.73 28.53
CA MET A 127 -45.34 61.31 29.54
C MET A 127 -45.40 60.44 30.79
N GLY A 128 -44.24 60.00 31.28
CA GLY A 128 -44.15 59.20 32.49
C GLY A 128 -42.73 59.21 33.04
N MET A 129 -42.34 60.35 33.62
CA MET A 129 -41.23 60.44 34.57
C MET A 129 -41.49 59.48 35.75
N GLY A 130 -40.48 58.72 36.15
CA GLY A 130 -40.57 57.86 37.33
C GLY A 130 -39.24 57.20 37.67
N ASN A 131 -38.36 57.95 38.32
CA ASN A 131 -37.16 57.44 38.95
C ASN A 131 -37.57 56.66 40.22
N GLY A 132 -37.37 55.34 40.26
CA GLY A 132 -37.73 54.52 41.42
C GLY A 132 -36.98 53.19 41.46
N PRO A 133 -36.12 52.93 42.47
CA PRO A 133 -35.53 51.63 42.70
C PRO A 133 -36.51 50.77 43.51
N GLY A 134 -37.33 49.97 42.81
CA GLY A 134 -38.29 49.04 43.40
C GLY A 134 -38.03 47.62 42.92
N MET A 135 -37.51 46.78 43.82
CA MET A 135 -37.49 45.33 43.68
C MET A 135 -38.92 44.77 43.58
N ALA A 136 -39.16 43.90 42.61
CA ALA A 136 -40.24 42.92 42.64
C ALA A 136 -39.81 41.62 41.93
N PRO A 137 -39.83 40.45 42.62
CA PRO A 137 -39.69 39.14 42.01
C PRO A 137 -41.09 38.60 41.68
N GLY A 138 -41.47 38.54 40.40
CA GLY A 138 -42.77 38.00 40.05
C GLY A 138 -43.09 38.03 38.56
N GLY A 139 -43.08 36.85 37.93
CA GLY A 139 -43.73 36.61 36.65
C GLY A 139 -42.95 35.68 35.73
N PRO A 140 -43.31 34.39 35.58
CA PRO A 140 -42.96 33.64 34.38
C PRO A 140 -43.68 34.32 33.20
N GLY A 141 -42.94 35.17 32.49
CA GLY A 141 -43.39 35.83 31.27
C GLY A 141 -43.92 34.81 30.27
N ARG A 142 -45.24 34.65 30.26
CA ARG A 142 -46.03 33.86 29.32
C ARG A 142 -46.07 34.60 27.98
N GLY A 143 -44.92 34.68 27.31
CA GLY A 143 -44.74 35.28 25.98
C GLY A 143 -44.12 34.34 24.94
N GLY A 144 -43.91 33.07 25.26
CA GLY A 144 -43.12 32.13 24.44
C GLY A 144 -43.89 31.21 23.49
N PHE A 145 -45.23 31.22 23.47
CA PHE A 145 -46.00 30.17 22.79
C PHE A 145 -46.18 30.33 21.26
N ASN A 146 -45.79 31.46 20.66
CA ASN A 146 -45.91 31.67 19.22
C ASN A 146 -44.59 31.56 18.42
N GLN A 147 -43.45 31.27 19.06
CA GLN A 147 -42.17 31.14 18.33
C GLN A 147 -41.89 29.75 17.74
N ALA A 148 -42.61 28.69 18.19
CA ALA A 148 -42.34 27.32 17.75
C ALA A 148 -43.12 26.91 16.47
N MET A 149 -44.22 27.60 16.12
CA MET A 149 -45.10 27.21 15.00
C MET A 149 -44.69 27.84 13.65
N GLY A 150 -43.64 28.65 13.60
CA GLY A 150 -43.28 29.45 12.42
C GLY A 150 -41.85 29.27 11.93
N MET A 151 -41.15 28.18 12.28
CA MET A 151 -39.84 27.94 11.68
C MET A 151 -40.00 27.80 10.17
N SER A 152 -39.50 28.79 9.43
CA SER A 152 -39.54 28.73 7.97
C SER A 152 -38.83 27.45 7.51
N PRO A 153 -39.33 26.78 6.46
CA PRO A 153 -38.68 25.58 5.93
C PRO A 153 -37.19 25.80 5.60
N LEU A 154 -36.80 27.03 5.26
CA LEU A 154 -35.41 27.45 5.06
C LEU A 154 -34.57 27.41 6.34
N ALA A 155 -35.14 27.78 7.50
CA ALA A 155 -34.44 27.69 8.78
C ALA A 155 -34.15 26.23 9.17
N ALA A 156 -35.07 25.31 8.90
CA ALA A 156 -34.88 23.88 9.10
C ALA A 156 -33.79 23.32 8.17
N GLN A 157 -33.83 23.69 6.88
CA GLN A 157 -32.81 23.30 5.89
C GLN A 157 -31.42 23.79 6.28
N ARG A 158 -31.29 25.04 6.74
CA ARG A 158 -30.04 25.60 7.24
C ARG A 158 -29.47 24.80 8.41
N ASN A 159 -30.30 24.46 9.39
CA ASN A 159 -29.86 23.68 10.55
C ASN A 159 -29.35 22.29 10.14
N MET A 160 -30.01 21.64 9.16
CA MET A 160 -29.56 20.37 8.60
C MET A 160 -28.17 20.50 7.93
N LEU A 161 -27.97 21.54 7.11
CA LEU A 161 -26.69 21.79 6.43
C LEU A 161 -25.57 22.14 7.42
N ARG A 162 -25.85 22.90 8.49
CA ARG A 162 -24.89 23.15 9.58
C ARG A 162 -24.46 21.85 10.27
N ALA A 163 -25.39 20.93 10.50
CA ALA A 163 -25.07 19.62 11.06
C ALA A 163 -24.20 18.78 10.10
N GLN A 164 -24.47 18.85 8.78
CA GLN A 164 -23.63 18.21 7.77
C GLN A 164 -22.22 18.81 7.73
N LEU A 165 -22.10 20.15 7.78
CA LEU A 165 -20.82 20.86 7.81
C LEU A 165 -20.00 20.48 9.06
N ALA A 166 -20.64 20.40 10.23
CA ALA A 166 -20.00 19.96 11.46
C ALA A 166 -19.49 18.51 11.34
N ARG A 167 -20.26 17.62 10.71
CA ARG A 167 -19.84 16.24 10.42
C ARG A 167 -18.61 16.22 9.50
N VAL A 168 -18.64 16.93 8.37
CA VAL A 168 -17.49 16.99 7.43
C VAL A 168 -16.24 17.55 8.12
N THR A 169 -16.41 18.61 8.92
CA THR A 169 -15.31 19.21 9.69
C THR A 169 -14.74 18.23 10.73
N SER A 170 -15.59 17.44 11.40
CA SER A 170 -15.14 16.40 12.33
C SER A 170 -14.35 15.30 11.62
N MET A 171 -14.81 14.86 10.44
CA MET A 171 -14.11 13.87 9.62
C MET A 171 -12.74 14.40 9.19
N GLN A 172 -12.67 15.66 8.74
CA GLN A 172 -11.43 16.31 8.35
C GLN A 172 -10.40 16.37 9.48
N ARG A 173 -10.84 16.67 10.71
CA ARG A 173 -9.97 16.65 11.91
C ARG A 173 -9.46 15.24 12.23
N THR A 174 -10.33 14.23 12.15
CA THR A 174 -9.92 12.84 12.42
C THR A 174 -8.98 12.27 11.36
N SER A 175 -9.04 12.77 10.12
CA SER A 175 -8.12 12.37 9.04
C SER A 175 -6.72 13.00 9.13
N GLY A 176 -6.44 13.86 10.12
CA GLY A 176 -5.08 14.36 10.39
C GLY A 176 -4.48 15.22 9.26
N THR A 177 -5.31 16.00 8.56
CA THR A 177 -4.93 16.67 7.30
C THR A 177 -3.87 17.76 7.43
N SER A 178 -3.48 18.20 8.62
CA SER A 178 -2.50 19.29 8.81
C SER A 178 -1.10 18.92 8.32
N ASP A 179 -0.75 17.63 8.28
CA ASP A 179 0.59 17.15 7.89
C ASP A 179 0.57 16.21 6.66
N ALA A 180 -0.54 16.14 5.94
CA ALA A 180 -0.69 15.19 4.82
C ALA A 180 0.31 15.44 3.68
N ALA A 181 0.61 16.71 3.38
CA ALA A 181 1.54 17.08 2.30
C ALA A 181 3.00 16.74 2.64
N SER A 182 3.44 17.00 3.87
CA SER A 182 4.78 16.67 4.36
C SER A 182 4.96 15.15 4.49
N ALA A 183 3.94 14.45 5.00
CA ALA A 183 3.90 12.99 5.06
C ALA A 183 3.97 12.35 3.67
N LYS A 184 3.20 12.86 2.69
CA LYS A 184 3.25 12.38 1.30
C LYS A 184 4.67 12.47 0.73
N LYS A 185 5.31 13.64 0.82
CA LYS A 185 6.68 13.84 0.32
C LYS A 185 7.68 12.89 1.00
N ALA A 186 7.57 12.69 2.31
CA ALA A 186 8.42 11.74 3.03
C ALA A 186 8.23 10.29 2.57
N THR A 187 6.98 9.85 2.40
CA THR A 187 6.68 8.49 1.90
C THR A 187 7.12 8.29 0.45
N GLU A 188 7.06 9.34 -0.38
CA GLU A 188 7.52 9.30 -1.76
C GLU A 188 9.04 9.11 -1.84
N THR A 189 9.82 9.92 -1.11
CA THR A 189 11.28 9.76 -1.04
C THR A 189 11.67 8.39 -0.47
N GLN A 190 10.94 7.88 0.53
CA GLN A 190 11.19 6.55 1.07
C GLN A 190 10.92 5.45 0.03
N ALA A 191 9.82 5.56 -0.73
CA ALA A 191 9.48 4.60 -1.78
C ALA A 191 10.49 4.61 -2.93
N GLU A 192 10.98 5.78 -3.34
CA GLU A 192 12.03 5.92 -4.36
C GLU A 192 13.34 5.28 -3.92
N LYS A 193 13.78 5.55 -2.69
CA LYS A 193 15.00 4.96 -2.13
C LYS A 193 14.88 3.43 -2.07
N ALA A 194 13.78 2.92 -1.52
CA ALA A 194 13.53 1.49 -1.45
C ALA A 194 13.47 0.85 -2.85
N GLN A 195 12.92 1.56 -3.84
CA GLN A 195 12.90 1.11 -5.24
C GLN A 195 14.32 0.99 -5.81
N GLN A 196 15.18 1.98 -5.58
CA GLN A 196 16.57 1.96 -6.07
C GLN A 196 17.36 0.80 -5.44
N GLU A 197 17.21 0.60 -4.13
CA GLU A 197 17.84 -0.52 -3.41
C GLU A 197 17.36 -1.88 -3.93
N ALA A 198 16.04 -2.04 -4.12
CA ALA A 198 15.46 -3.25 -4.70
C ALA A 198 15.95 -3.50 -6.14
N ARG A 199 16.05 -2.45 -6.97
CA ARG A 199 16.59 -2.56 -8.34
C ARG A 199 18.04 -3.02 -8.35
N LYS A 200 18.88 -2.44 -7.49
CA LYS A 200 20.29 -2.84 -7.36
C LYS A 200 20.40 -4.31 -6.93
N ALA A 201 19.64 -4.72 -5.92
CA ALA A 201 19.62 -6.10 -5.44
C ALA A 201 19.17 -7.07 -6.54
N LEU A 202 18.15 -6.72 -7.33
CA LEU A 202 17.71 -7.53 -8.47
C LEU A 202 18.79 -7.66 -9.56
N ALA A 203 19.49 -6.57 -9.89
CA ALA A 203 20.57 -6.59 -10.88
C ALA A 203 21.72 -7.53 -10.45
N ASP A 204 22.08 -7.50 -9.16
CA ASP A 204 23.13 -8.37 -8.60
C ASP A 204 22.74 -9.85 -8.66
N VAL A 205 21.47 -10.17 -8.40
CA VAL A 205 20.93 -11.53 -8.53
C VAL A 205 20.88 -11.94 -10.00
N ARG A 206 20.43 -11.06 -10.89
CA ARG A 206 20.31 -11.33 -12.32
C ARG A 206 21.66 -11.68 -12.95
N SER A 207 22.69 -10.90 -12.65
CA SER A 207 24.06 -11.18 -13.09
C SER A 207 24.55 -12.57 -12.63
N ALA A 208 24.24 -12.96 -11.40
CA ALA A 208 24.59 -14.30 -10.89
C ALA A 208 23.79 -15.42 -11.57
N VAL A 209 22.50 -15.19 -11.88
CA VAL A 209 21.67 -16.13 -12.63
C VAL A 209 22.18 -16.32 -14.06
N ASP A 210 22.52 -15.22 -14.75
CA ASP A 210 23.01 -15.28 -16.13
C ASP A 210 24.39 -15.96 -16.19
N ALA A 211 25.27 -15.73 -15.21
CA ALA A 211 26.53 -16.46 -15.07
C ALA A 211 26.32 -17.97 -14.87
N ALA A 212 25.40 -18.37 -13.98
CA ALA A 212 25.04 -19.77 -13.76
C ALA A 212 24.45 -20.41 -15.02
N GLN A 213 23.56 -19.72 -15.74
CA GLN A 213 22.98 -20.20 -17.00
C GLN A 213 24.03 -20.39 -18.09
N LYS A 214 24.96 -19.45 -18.22
CA LYS A 214 26.09 -19.57 -19.15
C LYS A 214 26.95 -20.78 -18.81
N ARG A 215 27.24 -20.99 -17.52
CA ARG A 215 28.03 -22.15 -17.06
C ARG A 215 27.34 -23.47 -17.38
N TYR A 216 26.01 -23.56 -17.23
CA TYR A 216 25.24 -24.72 -17.68
C TYR A 216 25.35 -24.95 -19.19
N ALA A 217 25.30 -23.90 -20.00
CA ALA A 217 25.44 -24.01 -21.45
C ALA A 217 26.85 -24.52 -21.84
N ASP A 218 27.90 -23.97 -21.22
CA ASP A 218 29.29 -24.35 -21.46
C ASP A 218 29.53 -25.83 -21.07
N LEU A 219 29.09 -26.25 -19.88
CA LEU A 219 29.19 -27.65 -19.44
C LEU A 219 28.33 -28.60 -20.28
N GLY A 220 27.19 -28.11 -20.75
CA GLY A 220 26.34 -28.85 -21.69
C GLY A 220 26.97 -29.03 -23.07
N ALA A 221 27.93 -28.18 -23.46
CA ALA A 221 28.69 -28.29 -24.70
C ALA A 221 29.98 -29.12 -24.56
N ASP A 222 30.51 -29.26 -23.34
CA ASP A 222 31.74 -30.03 -23.07
C ASP A 222 31.56 -31.53 -23.40
N GLN A 223 32.36 -32.03 -24.35
CA GLN A 223 32.33 -33.42 -24.80
C GLN A 223 32.65 -34.40 -23.66
N SER A 224 33.56 -34.02 -22.76
CA SER A 224 33.98 -34.85 -21.63
C SER A 224 32.83 -35.05 -20.65
N VAL A 225 32.05 -34.01 -20.39
CA VAL A 225 30.85 -34.06 -19.54
C VAL A 225 29.78 -34.94 -20.19
N ARG A 226 29.51 -34.76 -21.49
CA ARG A 226 28.57 -35.62 -22.24
C ARG A 226 28.98 -37.09 -22.24
N ALA A 227 30.26 -37.38 -22.42
CA ALA A 227 30.79 -38.74 -22.37
C ALA A 227 30.60 -39.36 -20.98
N ALA A 228 30.85 -38.61 -19.90
CA ALA A 228 30.62 -39.06 -18.54
C ALA A 228 29.13 -39.38 -18.29
N PHE A 229 28.19 -38.55 -18.74
CA PHE A 229 26.76 -38.86 -18.64
C PHE A 229 26.36 -40.13 -19.41
N ARG A 230 26.88 -40.34 -20.62
CA ARG A 230 26.65 -41.58 -21.38
C ARG A 230 27.23 -42.82 -20.69
N ALA A 231 28.37 -42.68 -20.01
CA ALA A 231 28.97 -43.76 -19.23
C ALA A 231 28.09 -44.10 -18.01
N MET A 232 27.61 -43.08 -17.28
CA MET A 232 26.70 -43.28 -16.14
C MET A 232 25.37 -43.93 -16.55
N GLU A 233 24.83 -43.60 -17.73
CA GLU A 233 23.63 -44.27 -18.26
C GLU A 233 23.85 -45.78 -18.45
N LYS A 234 25.06 -46.21 -18.84
CA LYS A 234 25.42 -47.64 -18.95
C LYS A 234 25.63 -48.31 -17.59
N GLU A 235 26.12 -47.57 -16.60
CA GLU A 235 26.37 -48.05 -15.22
C GLU A 235 25.09 -48.21 -14.38
N LYS A 236 23.90 -48.28 -15.00
CA LYS A 236 22.58 -48.32 -14.34
C LYS A 236 22.26 -47.11 -13.45
N MET A 237 23.04 -46.03 -13.53
CA MET A 237 22.68 -44.70 -13.00
C MET A 237 21.78 -43.95 -14.00
N ALA A 238 20.88 -44.69 -14.67
CA ALA A 238 20.01 -44.17 -15.70
C ALA A 238 19.04 -43.16 -15.09
N GLY A 239 19.00 -41.95 -15.66
CA GLY A 239 18.12 -40.86 -15.22
C GLY A 239 18.84 -39.69 -14.57
N MET A 240 20.15 -39.80 -14.28
CA MET A 240 20.93 -38.64 -13.85
C MET A 240 21.17 -37.68 -15.02
N LYS A 241 20.76 -36.42 -14.87
CA LYS A 241 20.88 -35.39 -15.92
C LYS A 241 21.61 -34.16 -15.42
N LEU A 242 22.31 -33.47 -16.31
CA LEU A 242 22.74 -32.10 -16.07
C LEU A 242 21.51 -31.20 -16.09
N GLY A 243 21.31 -30.40 -15.06
CA GLY A 243 20.22 -29.41 -15.07
C GLY A 243 20.10 -28.64 -13.77
N PRO A 244 19.38 -27.50 -13.81
CA PRO A 244 19.28 -26.65 -12.64
C PRO A 244 18.49 -27.28 -11.52
N SER A 245 18.87 -26.98 -10.27
CA SER A 245 18.16 -27.46 -9.09
C SER A 245 16.71 -26.95 -9.06
N THR A 246 15.85 -27.67 -8.32
CA THR A 246 14.47 -27.23 -8.08
C THR A 246 14.42 -25.88 -7.36
N GLU A 247 15.31 -25.65 -6.39
CA GLU A 247 15.45 -24.37 -5.67
C GLU A 247 15.82 -23.25 -6.66
N PHE A 248 16.85 -23.44 -7.49
CA PHE A 248 17.27 -22.44 -8.48
C PHE A 248 16.15 -22.13 -9.49
N LYS A 249 15.44 -23.14 -10.00
CA LYS A 249 14.28 -22.93 -10.88
C LYS A 249 13.18 -22.11 -10.21
N SER A 250 12.86 -22.40 -8.95
CA SER A 250 11.84 -21.67 -8.19
C SER A 250 12.26 -20.22 -7.92
N MET A 251 13.55 -20.02 -7.65
CA MET A 251 14.17 -18.72 -7.45
C MET A 251 14.10 -17.88 -8.72
N VAL A 252 14.50 -18.40 -9.88
CA VAL A 252 14.44 -17.68 -11.17
C VAL A 252 13.01 -17.23 -11.49
N LYS A 253 12.01 -18.09 -11.29
CA LYS A 253 10.60 -17.70 -11.47
C LYS A 253 10.17 -16.58 -10.52
N SER A 254 10.65 -16.61 -9.28
CA SER A 254 10.35 -15.57 -8.28
C SER A 254 11.05 -14.26 -8.61
N LEU A 255 12.29 -14.32 -9.12
CA LEU A 255 13.06 -13.19 -9.63
C LEU A 255 12.32 -12.52 -10.79
N GLU A 256 11.91 -13.27 -11.81
CA GLU A 256 11.15 -12.74 -12.96
C GLU A 256 9.86 -12.05 -12.53
N LYS A 257 9.18 -12.59 -11.51
CA LYS A 257 7.99 -11.94 -10.94
C LYS A 257 8.34 -10.63 -10.25
N ALA A 258 9.40 -10.61 -9.43
CA ALA A 258 9.85 -9.41 -8.72
C ALA A 258 10.33 -8.32 -9.70
N GLU A 259 11.08 -8.69 -10.73
CA GLU A 259 11.52 -7.80 -11.81
C GLU A 259 10.32 -7.15 -12.51
N ARG A 260 9.28 -7.93 -12.83
CA ARG A 260 8.06 -7.39 -13.45
C ARG A 260 7.35 -6.36 -12.58
N VAL A 261 7.35 -6.56 -11.26
CA VAL A 261 6.71 -5.63 -10.31
C VAL A 261 7.53 -4.34 -10.18
N ILE A 262 8.85 -4.44 -10.04
CA ILE A 262 9.72 -3.29 -9.68
C ILE A 262 10.20 -2.48 -10.89
N LEU A 263 10.55 -3.16 -11.99
CA LEU A 263 11.03 -2.54 -13.23
C LEU A 263 9.89 -2.24 -14.20
N GLY A 264 8.68 -2.70 -13.89
CA GLY A 264 7.55 -2.69 -14.81
C GLY A 264 7.73 -3.67 -15.96
N ARG A 265 6.71 -3.75 -16.82
CA ARG A 265 6.61 -4.71 -17.93
C ARG A 265 7.75 -4.61 -18.97
N ALA A 266 8.62 -3.59 -18.88
CA ALA A 266 9.72 -3.35 -19.79
C ALA A 266 10.92 -4.31 -19.60
N ALA A 267 11.04 -5.01 -18.46
CA ALA A 267 12.20 -5.85 -18.18
C ALA A 267 12.20 -7.23 -18.87
N THR A 268 11.07 -7.67 -19.44
CA THR A 268 11.05 -8.92 -20.21
C THR A 268 11.45 -8.66 -21.68
N THR A 269 12.76 -8.72 -21.92
CA THR A 269 13.40 -9.42 -23.05
C THR A 269 12.80 -9.27 -24.45
N SER A 270 13.56 -8.57 -25.30
CA SER A 270 14.08 -9.06 -26.58
C SER A 270 13.66 -10.49 -26.99
N SER A 271 13.23 -10.65 -28.25
CA SER A 271 12.91 -11.91 -28.97
C SER A 271 11.46 -12.41 -28.95
N ARG A 272 10.54 -11.66 -29.56
CA ARG A 272 9.47 -12.33 -30.35
C ARG A 272 9.01 -11.50 -31.56
N LYS A 273 9.95 -11.21 -32.45
CA LYS A 273 9.64 -10.88 -33.86
C LYS A 273 9.23 -12.18 -34.57
N ARG A 274 8.00 -12.65 -34.34
CA ARG A 274 7.37 -13.60 -35.27
C ARG A 274 6.65 -12.75 -36.31
N ALA A 275 7.37 -12.48 -37.40
CA ALA A 275 6.80 -12.06 -38.66
C ALA A 275 5.68 -13.04 -39.00
N ARG A 276 4.44 -12.54 -38.93
CA ARG A 276 3.26 -13.23 -39.41
C ARG A 276 3.09 -12.78 -40.85
N THR A 277 3.91 -13.34 -41.74
CA THR A 277 3.69 -13.29 -43.18
C THR A 277 2.39 -14.02 -43.46
N ARG A 278 1.33 -13.25 -43.76
CA ARG A 278 0.13 -13.77 -44.41
C ARG A 278 0.51 -14.10 -45.85
N GLY A 279 0.42 -15.38 -46.20
CA GLY A 279 0.10 -15.78 -47.57
C GLY A 279 -1.38 -15.59 -47.84
#